data_AF-A0A6B0SNQ1-F1
#
_entry.id   AF-A0A6B0SNQ1-F1
#
_cell.length_a   1.000
_cell.length_b   1.000
_cell.length_c   1.000
_cell.angle_alpha   90.00
_cell.angle_beta   90.00
_cell.angle_gamma   90.00
#
_symmetry.space_group_name_H-M   'P 1'
#
loop_
_entity.id
_entity.type
_entity.pdbx_description
1 polymer ?
#
loop_
_entity_poly.entity_id
_entity_poly.type
_entity_poly.pdbx_seq_one_letter_code
_entity_poly.pdbx_strand_id
1 'polypeptide(L)' 'MITVRAPATSANLGSGFDVFGVALDRPADVVRVERAAETTIDVTGMGSSYIPEEPMDNTAGVVADELDAPAHIRID' A
#
# COMPACT_ATOMS: atom_id res chain seq x y z
N MET A 1 5.58 -1.82 15.99
CA MET A 1 5.75 -1.87 14.52
C MET A 1 5.35 -3.25 14.01
N ILE A 2 4.51 -3.31 12.97
CA ILE A 2 4.14 -4.54 12.24
C ILE A 2 4.64 -4.41 10.81
N THR A 3 5.13 -5.50 10.22
CA THR A 3 5.59 -5.56 8.83
C THR A 3 4.81 -6.61 8.07
N VAL A 4 4.32 -6.24 6.90
CA VAL A 4 3.58 -7.14 5.99
C VAL A 4 4.11 -7.00 4.57
N ARG A 5 3.85 -8.03 3.77
CA ARG A 5 4.18 -8.06 2.35
C ARG A 5 2.88 -8.11 1.55
N ALA A 6 2.64 -7.12 0.70
CA ALA A 6 1.46 -7.01 -0.14
C ALA A 6 1.80 -7.43 -1.60
N PRO A 7 1.40 -8.63 -2.04
CA PRO A 7 1.76 -9.14 -3.37
C PRO A 7 1.08 -8.36 -4.49
N ALA A 8 1.79 -8.16 -5.59
CA ALA A 8 1.17 -7.69 -6.82
C ALA A 8 0.14 -8.71 -7.32
N THR A 9 -0.89 -8.22 -8.02
CA THR A 9 -1.97 -9.04 -8.57
C THR A 9 -2.13 -8.82 -10.07
N SER A 10 -2.58 -9.85 -10.78
CA SER A 10 -3.11 -9.71 -12.14
C SER A 10 -4.62 -9.88 -12.11
N ALA A 11 -5.35 -8.87 -12.58
CA ALA A 11 -6.80 -8.86 -12.68
C ALA A 11 -7.29 -9.33 -14.07
N ASN A 12 -8.61 -9.53 -14.19
CA ASN A 12 -9.38 -9.87 -15.39
C ASN A 12 -9.12 -11.28 -15.98
N LEU A 13 -7.87 -11.69 -16.17
CA LEU A 13 -7.49 -13.00 -16.72
C LEU A 13 -8.30 -13.41 -17.98
N GLY A 14 -8.42 -12.50 -18.94
CA GLY A 14 -9.17 -12.70 -20.18
C GLY A 14 -10.65 -12.38 -20.01
N SER A 15 -11.53 -13.38 -20.19
CA SER A 15 -12.99 -13.19 -20.11
C SER A 15 -13.53 -12.99 -18.68
N GLY A 16 -12.65 -12.90 -17.68
CA GLY A 16 -13.01 -12.71 -16.26
C GLY A 16 -12.99 -11.23 -15.82
N PHE A 17 -13.27 -10.30 -16.73
CA PHE A 17 -13.34 -8.86 -16.43
C PHE A 17 -14.16 -8.60 -15.16
N ASP A 18 -13.60 -7.82 -14.24
CA ASP A 18 -14.18 -7.47 -12.92
C ASP A 18 -14.52 -8.66 -12.00
N VAL A 19 -14.10 -9.89 -12.31
CA VAL A 19 -14.41 -11.09 -11.51
C VAL A 19 -13.14 -11.82 -11.08
N PHE A 20 -12.19 -12.03 -11.99
CA PHE A 20 -11.00 -12.83 -11.71
C PHE A 20 -9.81 -11.99 -11.31
N GLY A 21 -9.06 -12.51 -10.32
CA GLY A 21 -7.78 -11.99 -9.91
C GLY A 21 -6.89 -13.12 -9.40
N VAL A 22 -5.58 -12.97 -9.58
CA VAL A 22 -4.57 -13.89 -9.04
C VAL A 22 -3.45 -13.11 -8.38
N ALA A 23 -3.06 -13.52 -7.18
CA ALA A 23 -1.90 -12.99 -6.48
C ALA A 23 -0.63 -13.62 -7.05
N LEU A 24 0.39 -12.78 -7.27
CA LEU A 24 1.68 -13.22 -7.78
C LEU A 24 2.65 -13.46 -6.61
N ASP A 25 3.61 -14.37 -6.81
CA ASP A 25 4.69 -14.55 -5.84
C ASP A 25 5.57 -13.29 -5.75
N ARG A 26 5.85 -12.62 -6.89
CA ARG A 26 6.59 -11.36 -7.00
C ARG A 26 6.07 -10.54 -8.21
N PRO A 27 6.20 -9.19 -8.22
CA PRO A 27 6.72 -8.33 -7.15
C PRO A 27 5.73 -8.14 -5.99
N ALA A 28 6.14 -7.44 -4.95
CA ALA A 28 5.29 -7.10 -3.80
C ALA A 28 5.87 -5.87 -3.09
N ASP A 29 5.00 -5.07 -2.51
CA ASP A 29 5.40 -3.97 -1.62
C ASP A 29 5.61 -4.52 -0.20
N VAL A 30 6.57 -3.97 0.51
CA VAL A 30 6.79 -4.25 1.94
C VAL A 30 6.33 -3.04 2.74
N VAL A 31 5.23 -3.21 3.49
CA VAL A 31 4.63 -2.13 4.28
C VAL A 31 4.95 -2.34 5.76
N ARG A 32 5.51 -1.30 6.38
CA ARG A 32 5.79 -1.25 7.82
C ARG A 32 4.92 -0.18 8.46
N VAL A 33 4.20 -0.55 9.50
CA VAL A 33 3.23 0.33 10.17
C VAL A 33 3.53 0.38 11.67
N GLU A 34 3.56 1.58 12.21
CA GLU A 34 3.68 1.85 13.64
C GLU A 34 2.63 2.89 14.05
N ARG A 35 1.83 2.61 15.09
CA ARG A 35 0.84 3.57 15.60
C ARG A 35 1.51 4.89 15.96
N ALA A 36 0.87 5.98 15.59
CA ALA A 36 1.37 7.33 15.81
C ALA A 36 0.22 8.26 16.22
N ALA A 37 0.55 9.49 16.61
CA ALA A 37 -0.45 10.52 16.87
C ALA A 37 -1.07 11.05 15.55
N GLU A 38 -0.28 11.07 14.48
CA GLU A 38 -0.65 11.57 13.15
C GLU A 38 -0.08 10.62 12.09
N THR A 39 -0.75 10.55 10.93
CA THR A 39 -0.30 9.70 9.81
C THR A 39 0.83 10.38 9.04
N THR A 40 1.93 9.67 8.83
CA THR A 40 2.99 10.07 7.90
C THR A 40 3.38 8.90 7.02
N ILE A 41 3.85 9.17 5.81
CA ILE A 41 4.21 8.15 4.83
C ILE A 41 5.61 8.44 4.29
N ASP A 42 6.47 7.42 4.29
CA ASP A 42 7.75 7.44 3.57
C ASP A 42 7.73 6.35 2.50
N VAL A 43 8.06 6.69 1.24
CA VAL A 43 8.09 5.73 0.14
C VAL A 43 9.48 5.63 -0.46
N THR A 44 9.98 4.40 -0.56
CA THR A 44 11.27 4.09 -1.21
C THR A 44 11.09 3.07 -2.33
N GLY A 45 12.18 2.68 -2.98
CA GLY A 45 12.15 1.67 -4.03
C GLY A 45 11.82 2.20 -5.43
N MET A 46 11.41 1.29 -6.30
CA MET A 46 11.23 1.58 -7.72
C MET A 46 9.98 2.43 -7.96
N GLY A 47 10.18 3.61 -8.54
CA GLY A 47 9.08 4.52 -8.87
C GLY A 47 8.59 5.39 -7.70
N SER A 48 9.28 5.39 -6.56
CA SER A 48 8.90 6.22 -5.39
C SER A 48 8.77 7.71 -5.72
N SER A 49 9.57 8.22 -6.68
CA SER A 49 9.47 9.60 -7.17
C SER A 49 8.12 9.97 -7.80
N TYR A 50 7.26 8.98 -8.07
CA TYR A 50 5.93 9.17 -8.64
C TYR A 50 4.81 8.89 -7.65
N ILE A 51 5.13 8.51 -6.41
CA ILE A 51 4.16 8.15 -5.37
C ILE A 51 4.12 9.28 -4.35
N PRO A 52 2.95 9.90 -4.09
CA PRO A 52 2.83 10.97 -3.11
C PRO A 52 3.04 10.45 -1.69
N GLU A 53 3.64 11.27 -0.83
CA GLU A 53 3.82 10.99 0.60
C GLU A 53 2.79 11.73 1.49
N GLU A 54 2.02 12.64 0.89
CA GLU A 54 0.90 13.31 1.58
C GLU A 54 -0.22 12.29 1.85
N PRO A 55 -0.65 12.08 3.11
CA PRO A 55 -1.59 11.02 3.47
C PRO A 55 -2.90 11.00 2.68
N MET A 56 -3.44 12.17 2.35
CA MET A 56 -4.72 12.25 1.61
C MET A 56 -4.57 12.02 0.11
N ASP A 57 -3.35 12.09 -0.43
CA ASP A 57 -3.06 11.79 -1.84
C ASP A 57 -2.52 10.36 -2.02
N ASN A 58 -2.22 9.65 -0.92
CA ASN A 58 -1.71 8.28 -0.92
C ASN A 58 -2.75 7.30 -0.36
N THR A 59 -3.04 6.22 -1.10
CA THR A 59 -4.05 5.23 -0.68
C THR A 59 -3.78 4.60 0.68
N ALA A 60 -2.51 4.41 1.09
CA ALA A 60 -2.21 3.90 2.43
C ALA A 60 -2.61 4.89 3.54
N GLY A 61 -2.48 6.19 3.28
CA GLY A 61 -2.92 7.24 4.21
C GLY A 61 -4.44 7.36 4.27
N VAL A 62 -5.12 7.32 3.12
CA VAL A 62 -6.59 7.28 3.04
C VAL A 62 -7.17 6.09 3.80
N VAL A 63 -6.56 4.91 3.69
CA VAL A 63 -6.99 3.72 4.45
C VAL A 63 -6.75 3.90 5.95
N ALA A 64 -5.64 4.51 6.36
CA ALA A 64 -5.36 4.77 7.77
C ALA A 64 -6.37 5.75 8.38
N ASP A 65 -6.78 6.78 7.63
CA ASP A 65 -7.82 7.74 8.02
C ASP A 65 -9.19 7.07 8.16
N GLU A 66 -9.63 6.32 7.15
CA GLU A 66 -10.93 5.62 7.16
C GLU A 66 -11.06 4.59 8.30
N LEU A 67 -9.94 4.04 8.75
CA LEU A 67 -9.89 3.08 9.86
C LEU A 67 -9.67 3.74 11.24
N ASP A 68 -9.57 5.08 11.32
CA ASP A 68 -9.20 5.83 12.53
C ASP A 68 -7.94 5.24 13.20
N ALA A 69 -6.93 4.97 12.37
CA ALA A 69 -5.72 4.24 12.74
C ALA A 69 -4.45 5.02 12.36
N PRO A 70 -4.20 6.19 12.96
CA PRO A 70 -3.05 7.02 12.63
C PRO A 70 -1.72 6.27 12.86
N ALA A 71 -0.83 6.38 11.89
CA ALA A 71 0.40 5.60 11.86
C ALA A 71 1.53 6.24 11.05
N HIS A 72 2.76 5.97 11.46
CA HIS A 72 3.91 6.09 10.59
C HIS A 72 3.95 4.86 9.67
N ILE A 73 3.84 5.10 8.36
CA ILE A 73 3.79 4.08 7.32
C ILE A 73 5.05 4.20 6.47
N ARG A 74 5.79 3.09 6.29
CA ARG A 74 6.90 3.01 5.33
C ARG A 74 6.64 1.94 4.30
N ILE A 75 6.88 2.26 3.04
CA ILE A 75 6.63 1.40 1.89
C ILE A 75 7.92 1.25 1.08
N ASP A 76 8.36 0.02 0.83
CA ASP A 76 9.53 -0.32 -0.01
C ASP A 76 9.18 -1.33 -1.12
#